data_AF-A0A550GPQ6-F1
#
_entry.id   AF-A0A550GPQ6-F1
#
_cell.length_a   1.000
_cell.length_b   1.000
_cell.length_c   1.000
_cell.angle_alpha   90.00
_cell.angle_beta   90.00
_cell.angle_gamma   90.00
#
_symmetry.space_group_name_H-M   'P 1'
#
loop_
_entity.id
_entity.type
_entity.pdbx_description
1 polymer ?
#
loop_
_entity_poly.entity_id
_entity_poly.type
_entity_poly.pdbx_seq_one_letter_code
_entity_poly.pdbx_strand_id
1 'polypeptide(L)'
;MTKNSELEALKKREKIQCHFWNEVGSVEHTSLPKLENAIEREFKRKDDRFILGQIKLMQTEGKIRIESKVKVWVKKPASRDSI
;
A
#
# COMPACT_ATOMS: atom_id res chain seq x y z
N MET A 1 26.34 -0.88 -0.15
CA MET A 1 25.56 -1.10 -1.40
C MET A 1 24.08 -1.45 -1.14
N THR A 2 23.68 -1.76 0.09
CA THR A 2 22.30 -2.13 0.48
C THR A 2 21.27 -1.00 0.34
N LYS A 3 21.65 0.24 0.67
CA LYS A 3 20.75 1.41 0.65
C LYS A 3 20.12 1.68 -0.72
N ASN A 4 20.85 1.44 -1.81
CA ASN A 4 20.30 1.64 -3.16
C ASN A 4 19.29 0.55 -3.52
N SER A 5 19.52 -0.70 -3.09
CA SER A 5 18.58 -1.80 -3.35
C SER A 5 17.26 -1.60 -2.63
N GLU A 6 17.31 -1.11 -1.38
CA GLU A 6 16.12 -0.78 -0.59
C GLU A 6 15.33 0.38 -1.18
N LEU A 7 16.02 1.44 -1.61
CA LEU A 7 15.38 2.59 -2.25
C LEU A 7 14.69 2.21 -3.57
N GLU A 8 15.34 1.38 -4.39
CA GLU A 8 14.73 0.89 -5.62
C GLU A 8 13.54 -0.04 -5.35
N ALA A 9 13.61 -0.88 -4.31
CA ALA A 9 12.47 -1.69 -3.90
C ALA A 9 11.28 -0.84 -3.42
N LEU A 10 11.54 0.27 -2.72
CA LEU A 10 10.51 1.23 -2.30
C LEU A 10 9.83 1.89 -3.50
N LYS A 11 10.61 2.44 -4.46
CA LYS A 11 10.05 3.06 -5.68
C LYS A 11 9.19 2.09 -6.48
N LYS A 12 9.64 0.83 -6.59
CA LYS A 12 8.88 -0.21 -7.29
C LYS A 12 7.56 -0.53 -6.60
N ARG A 13 7.56 -0.65 -5.26
CA ARG A 13 6.31 -0.83 -4.49
C ARG A 13 5.38 0.36 -4.66
N GLU A 14 5.90 1.58 -4.53
CA GLU A 14 5.13 2.82 -4.69
C GLU A 14 4.46 2.89 -6.08
N LYS A 15 5.20 2.56 -7.14
CA LYS A 15 4.67 2.50 -8.50
C LYS A 15 3.50 1.51 -8.62
N ILE A 16 3.65 0.30 -8.08
CA ILE A 16 2.58 -0.70 -8.11
C ILE A 16 1.38 -0.19 -7.31
N GLN A 17 1.59 0.30 -6.09
CA GLN A 17 0.51 0.83 -5.25
C GLN A 17 -0.23 1.98 -5.92
N CYS A 18 0.47 2.94 -6.53
CA CYS A 18 -0.15 4.05 -7.24
C CYS A 18 -1.09 3.56 -8.35
N HIS A 19 -0.68 2.56 -9.13
CA HIS A 19 -1.54 1.94 -10.14
C HIS A 19 -2.80 1.33 -9.49
N PHE A 20 -2.65 0.49 -8.46
CA PHE A 20 -3.80 -0.12 -7.76
C PHE A 20 -4.73 0.92 -7.09
N TRP A 21 -4.18 1.98 -6.51
CA TRP A 21 -4.97 3.02 -5.83
C TRP A 21 -5.69 3.96 -6.79
N ASN A 22 -5.04 4.35 -7.89
CA ASN A 22 -5.57 5.40 -8.77
C ASN A 22 -6.37 4.83 -9.95
N GLU A 23 -6.00 3.67 -10.49
CA GLU A 23 -6.61 3.15 -11.71
C GLU A 23 -7.66 2.07 -11.44
N VAL A 24 -7.43 1.21 -10.45
CA VAL A 24 -8.24 -0.02 -10.26
C VAL A 24 -9.13 0.02 -9.01
N GLY A 25 -8.80 0.87 -8.03
CA GLY A 25 -9.57 1.08 -6.82
C GLY A 25 -9.20 0.15 -5.65
N SER A 26 -9.69 0.46 -4.45
CA SER A 26 -9.27 -0.20 -3.20
C SER A 26 -9.53 -1.71 -3.15
N VAL A 27 -10.53 -2.20 -3.87
CA VAL A 27 -10.90 -3.62 -3.94
C VAL A 27 -9.82 -4.46 -4.63
N GLU A 28 -9.12 -3.86 -5.59
CA GLU A 28 -8.08 -4.56 -6.35
C GLU A 28 -6.77 -4.64 -5.57
N HIS A 29 -6.61 -3.78 -4.57
CA HIS A 29 -5.52 -3.80 -3.62
C HIS A 29 -5.62 -4.96 -2.59
N THR A 30 -6.74 -5.70 -2.56
CA THR A 30 -6.89 -6.94 -1.78
C THR A 30 -6.83 -8.20 -2.64
N SER A 31 -6.81 -8.06 -3.98
CA SER A 31 -6.73 -9.17 -4.92
C SER A 31 -5.30 -9.73 -5.00
N LEU A 32 -5.06 -10.85 -4.31
CA LEU A 32 -3.75 -11.51 -4.29
C LEU A 32 -3.21 -11.83 -5.69
N PRO A 33 -3.98 -12.45 -6.62
CA PRO A 33 -3.42 -12.87 -7.91
C PRO A 33 -2.94 -11.69 -8.78
N LYS A 34 -3.59 -10.53 -8.67
CA LYS A 34 -3.20 -9.33 -9.45
C LYS A 34 -1.98 -8.65 -8.86
N LEU A 35 -1.87 -8.61 -7.53
CA LEU A 35 -0.68 -8.12 -6.84
C LEU A 35 0.54 -9.00 -7.11
N GLU A 36 0.38 -10.32 -7.04
CA GLU A 36 1.44 -11.29 -7.37
C GLU A 36 2.02 -11.01 -8.76
N ASN A 37 1.14 -10.95 -9.77
CA ASN A 37 1.54 -10.74 -11.16
C ASN A 37 2.23 -9.36 -11.38
N ALA A 38 1.75 -8.32 -10.69
CA ALA A 38 2.36 -6.99 -10.75
C ALA A 38 3.76 -6.96 -10.09
N ILE A 39 3.91 -7.63 -8.94
CA ILE A 39 5.19 -7.75 -8.23
C ILE A 39 6.18 -8.56 -9.07
N GLU A 40 5.74 -9.68 -9.66
CA GLU A 40 6.58 -10.48 -10.55
C GLU A 40 7.11 -9.66 -11.72
N ARG A 41 6.25 -8.89 -12.39
CA ARG A 41 6.66 -8.05 -13.53
C ARG A 41 7.66 -6.97 -13.14
N GLU A 42 7.44 -6.28 -12.02
CA GLU A 42 8.26 -5.13 -11.64
C GLU A 42 9.60 -5.55 -10.99
N PHE A 43 9.57 -6.60 -10.18
CA PHE A 43 10.77 -7.12 -9.50
C PHE A 43 11.52 -8.17 -10.32
N LYS A 44 10.91 -8.71 -11.39
CA LYS A 44 11.47 -9.78 -12.23
C LYS A 44 11.92 -10.99 -11.40
N ARG A 45 11.16 -11.30 -10.35
CA ARG A 45 11.43 -12.38 -9.39
C ARG A 45 10.17 -13.23 -9.26
N LYS A 46 10.36 -14.55 -9.26
CA LYS A 46 9.31 -15.57 -9.05
C LYS A 46 9.47 -16.29 -7.70
N ASP A 47 10.11 -15.65 -6.74
CA ASP A 47 10.27 -16.20 -5.39
C ASP A 47 8.99 -15.91 -4.60
N ASP A 48 8.19 -16.95 -4.37
CA ASP A 48 6.91 -16.88 -3.66
C ASP A 48 7.04 -16.22 -2.29
N ARG A 49 8.14 -16.45 -1.56
CA ARG A 49 8.36 -15.84 -0.24
C ARG A 49 8.58 -14.33 -0.36
N PHE A 50 9.34 -13.93 -1.38
CA PHE A 50 9.55 -12.52 -1.68
C PHE A 50 8.24 -11.84 -2.08
N ILE A 51 7.47 -12.46 -2.97
CA ILE A 51 6.19 -11.94 -3.46
C ILE A 51 5.20 -11.79 -2.30
N LEU A 52 5.00 -12.83 -1.49
CA LEU A 52 4.15 -12.78 -0.29
C LEU A 52 4.61 -11.69 0.69
N GLY A 53 5.92 -11.50 0.85
CA GLY A 53 6.48 -10.41 1.66
C GLY A 53 6.08 -9.03 1.13
N GLN A 54 6.19 -8.79 -0.17
CA GLN A 54 5.78 -7.52 -0.79
C GLN A 54 4.27 -7.30 -0.67
N ILE A 55 3.44 -8.32 -0.87
CA ILE A 55 1.99 -8.23 -0.72
C ILE A 55 1.61 -7.77 0.69
N LYS A 56 2.18 -8.41 1.73
CA LYS A 56 1.90 -8.05 3.13
C LYS A 56 2.28 -6.61 3.45
N LEU A 57 3.44 -6.17 2.96
CA LEU A 57 3.86 -4.77 3.11
C LEU A 57 2.85 -3.82 2.47
N MET A 58 2.46 -4.11 1.22
CA MET A 58 1.55 -3.25 0.49
C MET A 58 0.15 -3.21 1.11
N GLN A 59 -0.39 -4.34 1.58
CA GLN A 59 -1.66 -4.40 2.31
C GLN A 59 -1.60 -3.60 3.62
N THR A 60 -0.48 -3.68 4.33
CA THR A 60 -0.25 -2.92 5.57
C THR A 60 -0.22 -1.41 5.29
N GLU A 61 0.54 -0.99 4.29
CA GLU A 61 0.60 0.41 3.83
C GLU A 61 -0.78 0.91 3.37
N GLY A 62 -1.55 0.07 2.67
CA GLY A 62 -2.92 0.35 2.27
C GLY A 62 -3.87 0.55 3.45
N LYS A 63 -3.79 -0.33 4.45
CA LYS A 63 -4.57 -0.22 5.68
C LYS A 63 -4.22 1.05 6.45
N ILE A 64 -2.94 1.37 6.60
CA ILE A 64 -2.48 2.61 7.22
C ILE A 64 -3.03 3.83 6.48
N ARG A 65 -3.01 3.83 5.14
CA ARG A 65 -3.54 4.93 4.33
C ARG A 65 -5.04 5.14 4.53
N ILE A 66 -5.83 4.06 4.58
CA ILE A 66 -7.27 4.11 4.84
C ILE A 66 -7.54 4.61 6.26
N GLU A 67 -6.90 4.02 7.27
CA GLU A 67 -7.08 4.41 8.68
C GLU A 67 -6.63 5.85 8.95
N SER A 68 -5.57 6.30 8.27
CA SER A 68 -5.09 7.68 8.35
C SER A 68 -6.09 8.65 7.72
N LYS A 69 -6.70 8.30 6.58
CA LYS A 69 -7.81 9.09 6.02
C LYS A 69 -8.99 9.13 6.98
N VAL A 70 -9.40 7.99 7.56
CA VAL A 70 -10.54 7.91 8.50
C VAL A 70 -10.30 8.75 9.76
N LYS A 71 -9.07 8.78 10.30
CA LYS A 71 -8.73 9.62 11.46
C LYS A 71 -8.91 11.13 11.21
N VAL A 72 -8.78 11.60 9.96
CA VAL A 72 -9.04 13.02 9.62
C VAL A 72 -10.54 13.33 9.59
N TRP A 73 -11.39 12.33 9.32
CA TRP A 73 -12.85 12.50 9.26
C TRP A 73 -13.54 12.45 10.62
N VAL A 74 -12.87 11.99 11.68
CA VAL A 74 -13.34 12.18 13.05
C VAL A 74 -13.03 13.63 13.46
N LYS A 75 -13.80 14.57 12.90
CA LYS A 75 -13.94 15.91 13.50
C LYS A 75 -14.36 15.68 14.95
N LYS A 76 -13.46 16.02 15.87
CA LYS A 76 -13.80 16.26 17.27
C LYS A 76 -15.08 17.10 17.27
N PRO A 77 -16.22 16.64 17.83
CA PRO A 77 -17.36 17.53 17.99
C PRO A 77 -16.83 18.73 18.76
N ALA A 78 -17.04 19.94 18.23
CA ALA A 78 -16.73 21.14 18.97
C ALA A 78 -17.48 21.02 20.29
N SER A 79 -16.73 20.86 21.39
CA SER A 79 -17.27 20.94 22.74
C SER A 79 -17.84 22.34 22.87
N ARG A 80 -19.15 22.43 22.60
CA ARG A 80 -19.98 23.58 22.85
C ARG A 80 -20.22 23.60 24.35
N ASP A 81 -19.19 23.95 25.11
CA ASP A 81 -19.39 24.37 26.49
C ASP A 81 -19.64 25.87 26.45
N SER A 82 -20.92 26.17 26.24
CA SER A 82 -21.53 27.38 26.74
C SER A 82 -21.48 27.34 28.27
N ILE A 83 -20.89 28.36 28.89
CA ILE A 83 -21.38 29.20 30.00
C ILE A 83 -20.23 30.10 30.43
#